data_AF-A0A178X9Q5-F1
#
_entry.id   AF-A0A178X9Q5-F1
#
_cell.length_a   1.000
_cell.length_b   1.000
_cell.length_c   1.000
_cell.angle_alpha   90.00
_cell.angle_beta   90.00
_cell.angle_gamma   90.00
#
_symmetry.space_group_name_H-M   'P 1'
#
loop_
_entity.id
_entity.type
_entity.pdbx_description
1 polymer ?
#
loop_
_entity_poly.entity_id
_entity_poly.type
_entity_poly.pdbx_seq_one_letter_code
_entity_poly.pdbx_strand_id
1 'polypeptide(L)'
;MAGQATPPGDTGAIGMLTGASFFVADGPSGGGGGASGGGGAPGFYLSKDAMTAELTNLQNLQTRIDSQIEKAVPMWSIVPPGKDPASLRNTDASNNSGNYYRGHLMRQSAYLGSVIQKMKDALGIHDAHDQQAGKDITKQGEGHF
;
A
#
# COMPACT_ATOMS: atom_id res chain seq x y z
N MET A 1 12.00 36.25 12.26
CA MET A 1 11.43 35.51 11.12
C MET A 1 12.38 34.37 10.80
N ALA A 2 12.05 33.15 11.21
CA ALA A 2 12.87 31.96 10.92
C ALA A 2 12.19 31.19 9.81
N GLY A 3 12.87 31.05 8.67
CA GLY A 3 12.39 30.37 7.48
C GLY A 3 12.06 28.92 7.78
N GLN A 4 10.84 28.52 7.42
CA GLN A 4 10.45 27.12 7.39
C GLN A 4 11.35 26.37 6.41
N ALA A 5 12.17 25.47 6.93
CA ALA A 5 12.76 24.42 6.12
C ALA A 5 11.63 23.45 5.78
N THR A 6 11.08 23.58 4.57
CA THR A 6 10.21 22.58 3.98
C THR A 6 10.98 21.26 3.98
N PRO A 7 10.52 20.19 4.66
CA PRO A 7 11.20 18.90 4.59
C PRO A 7 11.27 18.47 3.13
N PRO A 8 12.40 17.92 2.66
CA PRO A 8 12.57 17.48 1.29
C PRO A 8 11.44 16.49 0.99
N GLY A 9 10.55 16.88 0.08
CA GLY A 9 9.50 16.01 -0.40
C GLY A 9 10.13 14.79 -1.04
N ASP A 10 9.71 13.61 -0.60
CA ASP A 10 9.93 12.29 -1.23
C ASP A 10 9.24 12.20 -2.62
N THR A 11 9.34 13.26 -3.41
CA THR A 11 8.60 13.50 -4.66
C THR A 11 9.13 12.68 -5.84
N GLY A 12 10.18 11.87 -5.64
CA GLY A 12 10.84 11.15 -6.74
C GLY A 12 10.43 9.69 -6.88
N ALA A 13 10.41 8.93 -5.78
CA ALA A 13 10.33 7.46 -5.85
C ALA A 13 8.93 6.90 -5.53
N ILE A 14 8.24 7.48 -4.55
CA ILE A 14 6.92 6.98 -4.13
C ILE A 14 5.86 7.26 -5.22
N GLY A 15 5.99 8.35 -5.99
CA GLY A 15 5.06 8.67 -7.08
C GLY A 15 5.13 7.79 -8.34
N MET A 16 6.15 6.94 -8.50
CA MET A 16 6.32 6.22 -9.77
C MET A 16 5.37 5.02 -9.94
N LEU A 17 4.99 4.32 -8.86
CA LEU A 17 4.04 3.19 -8.96
C LEU A 17 2.57 3.64 -8.88
N THR A 18 2.26 4.84 -8.39
CA THR A 18 0.89 5.39 -8.49
C THR A 18 0.48 5.65 -9.94
N GLY A 19 1.43 5.87 -10.85
CA GLY A 19 1.18 5.93 -12.30
C GLY A 19 1.27 4.57 -13.01
N ALA A 20 1.78 3.53 -12.35
CA ALA A 20 2.02 2.24 -12.98
C ALA A 20 0.73 1.42 -13.15
N SER A 21 0.65 0.68 -14.25
CA SER A 21 -0.38 -0.33 -14.52
C SER A 21 0.22 -1.73 -14.34
N PHE A 22 -0.59 -2.70 -13.88
CA PHE A 22 -0.17 -4.09 -13.71
C PHE A 22 -0.99 -5.00 -14.62
N PHE A 23 -0.34 -6.00 -15.22
CA PHE A 23 -0.93 -6.92 -16.18
C PHE A 23 -0.47 -8.35 -15.91
N VAL A 24 -1.37 -9.33 -16.08
CA VAL A 24 -1.03 -10.75 -15.97
C VAL A 24 -0.55 -11.26 -17.33
N ALA A 25 0.66 -11.81 -17.36
CA ALA A 25 1.29 -12.40 -18.54
C ALA A 25 0.94 -13.90 -18.67
N ASP A 26 -0.32 -14.23 -18.88
CA ASP A 26 -0.77 -15.58 -19.23
C ASP A 26 -1.24 -15.60 -20.70
N GLY A 27 -0.28 -15.76 -21.61
CA GLY A 27 -0.49 -16.14 -23.00
C GLY A 27 0.46 -17.30 -23.31
N PRO A 28 0.09 -18.23 -24.23
CA PRO A 28 0.84 -19.47 -24.41
C PRO A 28 2.31 -19.17 -24.68
N SER A 29 3.17 -19.76 -23.85
CA SER A 29 4.61 -19.73 -23.95
C SER A 29 5.05 -20.30 -25.31
N GLY A 30 5.22 -19.41 -26.28
CA GLY A 30 5.74 -19.71 -27.60
C GLY A 30 6.80 -18.68 -27.97
N GLY A 31 8.06 -19.03 -27.77
CA GLY A 31 9.20 -18.35 -28.41
C GLY A 31 9.80 -17.23 -27.57
N GLY A 32 11.10 -17.40 -27.28
CA GLY A 32 11.91 -16.36 -26.67
C GLY A 32 12.13 -15.14 -27.57
N GLY A 33 12.68 -14.10 -26.96
CA GLY A 33 13.40 -13.02 -27.64
C GLY A 33 12.56 -12.13 -28.54
N GLY A 34 12.27 -10.92 -28.08
CA GLY A 34 11.76 -9.89 -28.97
C GLY A 34 11.34 -8.63 -28.25
N ALA A 35 12.26 -7.68 -28.12
CA ALA A 35 11.87 -6.28 -28.17
C ALA A 35 11.19 -6.05 -29.53
N SER A 36 9.85 -5.99 -29.53
CA SER A 36 9.06 -5.74 -30.74
C SER A 36 7.93 -4.80 -30.36
N GLY A 37 8.06 -3.54 -30.79
CA GLY A 37 7.08 -2.49 -30.60
C GLY A 37 5.71 -2.90 -31.12
N GLY A 38 4.71 -2.77 -30.24
CA GLY A 38 3.32 -3.03 -30.55
C GLY A 38 2.45 -2.66 -29.37
N GLY A 39 2.10 -1.37 -29.26
CA GLY A 39 0.89 -0.86 -28.59
C GLY A 39 0.53 -1.33 -27.18
N GLY A 40 1.43 -1.95 -26.42
CA GLY A 40 1.18 -2.33 -25.03
C GLY A 40 1.23 -1.11 -24.13
N ALA A 41 0.19 -0.91 -23.31
CA ALA A 41 0.20 0.15 -22.31
C ALA A 41 1.45 0.01 -21.41
N PRO A 42 2.13 1.12 -21.07
CA PRO A 42 3.27 1.08 -20.17
C PRO A 42 2.83 0.50 -18.81
N GLY A 43 3.49 -0.57 -18.36
CA GLY A 43 3.16 -1.23 -17.10
C GLY A 43 4.00 -2.46 -16.81
N PHE A 44 3.76 -3.06 -15.65
CA PHE A 44 4.42 -4.27 -15.17
C PHE A 44 3.65 -5.51 -15.63
N TYR A 45 4.35 -6.42 -16.29
CA TYR A 45 3.81 -7.70 -16.73
C TYR A 45 4.41 -8.80 -15.85
N LEU A 46 3.57 -9.47 -15.07
CA LEU A 46 3.95 -10.53 -14.14
C LEU A 46 3.15 -11.79 -14.45
N SER A 47 3.71 -12.98 -14.22
CA SER A 47 2.89 -14.19 -14.20
C SER A 47 1.87 -14.12 -13.07
N LYS A 48 0.75 -14.84 -13.19
CA LYS A 48 -0.28 -14.88 -12.14
C LYS A 48 0.30 -15.26 -10.78
N ASP A 49 1.18 -16.25 -10.74
CA ASP A 49 1.84 -16.71 -9.51
C ASP A 49 2.75 -15.64 -8.90
N ALA A 50 3.57 -14.98 -9.74
CA ALA A 50 4.45 -13.90 -9.29
C ALA A 50 3.64 -12.72 -8.75
N MET A 51 2.56 -12.34 -9.43
CA MET A 51 1.69 -11.25 -8.99
C MET A 51 0.94 -11.60 -7.69
N THR A 52 0.52 -12.85 -7.51
CA THR A 52 -0.14 -13.32 -6.28
C THR A 52 0.82 -13.34 -5.09
N ALA A 53 2.07 -13.81 -5.31
CA ALA A 53 3.11 -13.80 -4.30
C ALA A 53 3.46 -12.36 -3.88
N GLU A 54 3.61 -11.46 -4.86
CA GLU A 54 3.93 -10.06 -4.58
C GLU A 54 2.78 -9.32 -3.89
N LEU A 55 1.54 -9.58 -4.29
CA LEU A 55 0.35 -9.07 -3.59
C LEU A 55 0.37 -9.44 -2.11
N THR A 56 0.71 -10.70 -1.80
CA THR A 56 0.83 -11.18 -0.42
C THR A 56 1.94 -10.46 0.35
N ASN A 57 3.10 -10.23 -0.28
CA ASN A 57 4.21 -9.47 0.32
C ASN A 57 3.80 -8.03 0.64
N LEU A 58 3.13 -7.35 -0.29
CA LEU A 58 2.68 -5.97 -0.11
C LEU A 58 1.62 -5.85 0.99
N GLN A 59 0.67 -6.77 1.07
CA GLN A 59 -0.32 -6.82 2.15
C GLN A 59 0.33 -7.02 3.53
N ASN A 60 1.33 -7.91 3.61
CA ASN A 60 2.11 -8.10 4.82
C ASN A 60 2.90 -6.84 5.19
N LEU A 61 3.46 -6.13 4.22
CA LEU A 61 4.16 -4.87 4.45
C LEU A 61 3.20 -3.78 4.93
N GLN A 62 2.03 -3.64 4.32
CA GLN A 62 1.00 -2.68 4.76
C GLN A 62 0.59 -2.95 6.22
N THR A 63 0.33 -4.21 6.57
CA THR A 63 0.01 -4.61 7.95
C THR A 63 1.12 -4.24 8.94
N ARG A 64 2.39 -4.40 8.55
CA ARG A 64 3.53 -3.99 9.38
C ARG A 64 3.58 -2.48 9.58
N ILE A 65 3.32 -1.70 8.54
CA ILE A 65 3.28 -0.23 8.63
C ILE A 65 2.12 0.22 9.52
N ASP A 66 0.93 -0.37 9.37
CA ASP A 66 -0.22 -0.04 10.22
C ASP A 66 0.07 -0.37 11.69
N SER A 67 0.73 -1.51 11.97
CA SER A 67 1.22 -1.82 13.32
C SER A 67 2.26 -0.82 13.83
N GLN A 68 3.13 -0.29 12.96
CA GLN A 68 4.08 0.76 13.34
C GLN A 68 3.36 2.06 13.69
N ILE A 69 2.27 2.42 13.00
CA ILE A 69 1.44 3.58 13.33
C ILE A 69 0.88 3.42 14.76
N GLU A 70 0.31 2.26 15.07
CA GLU A 70 -0.24 2.00 16.42
C GLU A 70 0.85 2.07 17.51
N LYS A 71 2.01 1.46 17.26
CA LYS A 71 3.13 1.44 18.22
C LYS A 71 3.80 2.80 18.39
N ALA A 72 3.73 3.67 17.40
CA ALA A 72 4.35 4.99 17.43
C ALA A 72 3.54 6.04 18.19
N VAL A 73 2.32 5.74 18.65
CA VAL A 73 1.45 6.66 19.41
C VAL A 73 2.18 7.46 20.49
N PRO A 74 3.05 6.86 21.34
CA PRO A 74 3.77 7.59 22.38
C PRO A 74 4.65 8.73 21.85
N MET A 75 5.03 8.72 20.57
CA MET A 75 5.89 9.74 19.96
C MET A 75 5.16 11.07 19.71
N TRP A 76 3.82 11.09 19.65
CA TRP A 76 3.01 12.30 19.44
C TRP A 76 1.96 12.56 20.53
N SER A 77 1.96 11.74 21.59
CA SER A 77 1.08 11.89 22.74
C SER A 77 1.85 12.18 24.02
N ILE A 78 3.00 12.84 23.92
CA ILE A 78 3.81 13.23 25.08
C ILE A 78 3.06 14.32 25.85
N VAL A 79 2.98 14.15 27.17
CA VAL A 79 2.42 15.13 28.10
C VAL A 79 3.59 15.87 28.78
N PRO A 80 3.51 17.20 28.93
CA PRO A 80 4.61 17.95 29.55
C PRO A 80 4.76 17.59 31.03
N PRO A 81 6.00 17.44 31.54
CA PRO A 81 6.26 17.09 32.94
C PRO A 81 5.98 18.26 33.91
N GLY A 82 5.89 19.48 33.39
CA GLY A 82 5.66 20.71 34.14
C GLY A 82 5.01 21.80 33.28
N LYS A 83 4.64 22.91 33.93
CA LYS A 83 4.02 24.08 33.27
C LYS A 83 5.03 25.19 32.94
N ASP A 84 6.31 24.96 33.22
CA ASP A 84 7.34 25.92 32.84
C ASP A 84 7.48 25.99 31.31
N PRO A 85 7.91 27.14 30.76
CA PRO A 85 7.99 27.32 29.31
C PRO A 85 8.90 26.31 28.60
N ALA A 86 9.93 25.77 29.26
CA ALA A 86 10.83 24.80 28.65
C ALA A 86 10.16 23.43 28.51
N SER A 87 9.44 22.97 29.54
CA SER A 87 8.63 21.75 29.49
C SER A 87 7.61 21.77 28.36
N LEU A 88 6.84 22.86 28.24
CA LEU A 88 5.83 23.02 27.19
C LEU A 88 6.48 23.00 25.79
N ARG A 89 7.50 23.82 25.58
CA ARG A 89 8.18 23.94 24.27
C ARG A 89 8.81 22.62 23.83
N ASN A 90 9.44 21.88 24.75
CA ASN A 90 10.05 20.60 24.40
C ASN A 90 8.98 19.56 24.06
N THR A 91 7.89 19.48 24.82
CA THR A 91 6.78 18.58 24.51
C THR A 91 6.16 18.89 23.15
N ASP A 92 5.92 20.17 22.82
CA ASP A 92 5.40 20.58 21.52
C ASP A 92 6.33 20.16 20.38
N ALA A 93 7.64 20.38 20.54
CA ALA A 93 8.63 20.01 19.54
C ALA A 93 8.71 18.48 19.35
N SER A 94 8.70 17.71 20.43
CA SER A 94 8.71 16.25 20.37
C SER A 94 7.43 15.71 19.72
N ASN A 95 6.26 16.21 20.13
CA ASN A 95 5.00 15.81 19.52
C ASN A 95 4.91 16.18 18.04
N ASN A 96 5.47 17.32 17.64
CA ASN A 96 5.54 17.72 16.24
C ASN A 96 6.36 16.70 15.42
N SER A 97 7.53 16.29 15.91
CA SER A 97 8.33 15.25 15.25
C SER A 97 7.59 13.90 15.15
N GLY A 98 6.88 13.48 16.19
CA GLY A 98 6.04 12.29 16.16
C GLY A 98 4.91 12.38 15.13
N ASN A 99 4.26 13.55 15.02
CA ASN A 99 3.21 13.78 14.02
C ASN A 99 3.75 13.72 12.59
N TYR A 100 4.96 14.22 12.33
CA TYR A 100 5.60 14.06 11.02
C TYR A 100 5.86 12.59 10.68
N TYR A 101 6.37 11.82 11.64
CA TYR A 101 6.60 10.38 11.46
C TYR A 101 5.29 9.63 11.19
N ARG A 102 4.24 9.91 11.96
CA ARG A 102 2.88 9.39 11.72
C ARG A 102 2.41 9.72 10.31
N GLY A 103 2.54 10.97 9.88
CA GLY A 103 2.12 11.41 8.54
C GLY A 103 2.92 10.76 7.42
N HIS A 104 4.17 10.36 7.66
CA HIS A 104 4.97 9.58 6.72
C HIS A 104 4.46 8.13 6.62
N LEU A 105 4.25 7.45 7.75
CA LEU A 105 3.71 6.09 7.77
C LEU A 105 2.32 6.00 7.13
N MET A 106 1.44 6.96 7.40
CA MET A 106 0.10 7.01 6.77
C MET A 106 0.20 7.15 5.25
N ARG A 107 1.15 7.95 4.74
CA ARG A 107 1.40 8.08 3.30
C ARG A 107 1.92 6.78 2.69
N GLN A 108 2.82 6.09 3.38
CA GLN A 108 3.31 4.78 2.92
C GLN A 108 2.19 3.73 2.88
N SER A 109 1.35 3.65 3.92
CA SER A 109 0.22 2.71 3.97
C SER A 109 -0.79 3.01 2.86
N ALA A 110 -1.14 4.28 2.65
CA ALA A 110 -2.04 4.69 1.55
C ALA A 110 -1.46 4.36 0.17
N TYR A 111 -0.16 4.56 -0.01
CA TYR A 111 0.53 4.20 -1.24
C TYR A 111 0.46 2.69 -1.52
N LEU A 112 0.82 1.86 -0.54
CA LEU A 112 0.72 0.41 -0.67
C LEU A 112 -0.70 -0.03 -0.96
N GLY A 113 -1.69 0.57 -0.30
CA GLY A 113 -3.12 0.32 -0.59
C GLY A 113 -3.47 0.55 -2.05
N SER A 114 -2.94 1.63 -2.66
CA SER A 114 -3.16 1.90 -4.09
C SER A 114 -2.51 0.87 -5.02
N VAL A 115 -1.31 0.37 -4.67
CA VAL A 115 -0.60 -0.65 -5.47
C VAL A 115 -1.30 -2.01 -5.34
N ILE A 116 -1.66 -2.39 -4.11
CA ILE A 116 -2.41 -3.61 -3.79
C ILE A 116 -3.72 -3.64 -4.57
N GLN A 117 -4.46 -2.54 -4.62
CA GLN A 117 -5.72 -2.48 -5.37
C GLN A 117 -5.51 -2.74 -6.85
N LYS A 118 -4.51 -2.13 -7.47
CA LYS A 118 -4.21 -2.37 -8.89
C LYS A 118 -3.79 -3.79 -9.19
N MET A 119 -3.04 -4.43 -8.28
CA MET A 119 -2.68 -5.85 -8.42
C MET A 119 -3.89 -6.76 -8.27
N LYS A 120 -4.80 -6.46 -7.32
CA LYS A 120 -6.09 -7.16 -7.21
C LYS A 120 -6.90 -7.04 -8.50
N ASP A 121 -7.04 -5.83 -9.02
CA ASP A 121 -7.76 -5.56 -10.27
C ASP A 121 -7.15 -6.31 -11.45
N ALA A 122 -5.81 -6.34 -11.56
CA ALA A 122 -5.09 -7.09 -12.59
C ALA A 122 -5.27 -8.61 -12.48
N LEU A 123 -5.37 -9.14 -11.25
CA LEU A 123 -5.68 -10.55 -10.99
C LEU A 123 -7.18 -10.90 -11.15
N GLY A 124 -8.04 -9.90 -11.37
CA GLY A 124 -9.50 -10.07 -11.37
C GLY A 124 -10.07 -10.39 -9.98
N ILE A 125 -9.34 -10.08 -8.91
CA ILE A 125 -9.78 -10.26 -7.52
C ILE A 125 -10.63 -9.05 -7.15
N HIS A 126 -11.95 -9.20 -7.25
CA HIS A 126 -12.89 -8.22 -6.76
C HIS A 126 -13.53 -8.74 -5.48
N ASP A 127 -13.41 -7.99 -4.38
CA ASP A 127 -13.91 -8.36 -3.04
C ASP A 127 -15.45 -8.64 -3.03
N ALA A 128 -16.16 -8.40 -4.14
CA ALA A 128 -17.58 -8.66 -4.33
C ALA A 128 -17.94 -10.09 -4.81
N HIS A 129 -17.01 -10.89 -5.33
CA HIS A 129 -17.37 -12.19 -5.97
C HIS A 129 -17.30 -13.42 -5.06
N ASP A 130 -16.62 -13.35 -3.90
CA ASP A 130 -16.41 -14.53 -3.06
C ASP A 130 -17.62 -14.85 -2.16
N GLN A 131 -18.47 -13.86 -1.84
CA GLN A 131 -19.72 -14.11 -1.11
C GLN A 131 -20.84 -14.74 -1.96
N GLN A 132 -20.74 -14.65 -3.29
CA GLN A 132 -21.74 -15.22 -4.19
C GLN A 132 -21.34 -16.63 -4.65
N ALA A 133 -20.06 -16.87 -4.93
CA ALA A 133 -19.54 -18.20 -5.27
C ALA A 133 -19.76 -19.23 -4.14
N GLY A 134 -19.61 -18.83 -2.87
CA GLY A 134 -19.95 -19.68 -1.73
C GLY A 134 -21.44 -20.01 -1.61
N LYS A 135 -22.34 -19.10 -2.02
CA LYS A 135 -23.79 -19.30 -1.99
C LYS A 135 -24.29 -20.15 -3.16
N ASP A 136 -23.67 -20.04 -4.33
CA ASP A 136 -24.06 -20.82 -5.51
C ASP A 136 -23.59 -22.28 -5.42
N ILE A 137 -22.43 -22.54 -4.80
CA ILE A 137 -21.96 -23.91 -4.49
C ILE A 137 -22.89 -24.60 -3.47
N THR A 138 -23.39 -23.85 -2.49
CA THR A 138 -24.30 -24.43 -1.47
C THR A 138 -25.66 -24.80 -2.10
N LYS A 139 -26.14 -24.04 -3.11
CA LYS A 139 -27.39 -24.34 -3.81
C LYS A 139 -27.29 -25.47 -4.83
N GLN A 140 -26.12 -25.74 -5.40
CA GLN A 140 -25.91 -26.88 -6.31
C GLN A 140 -25.68 -28.21 -5.58
N GLY A 141 -25.42 -28.20 -4.27
CA GLY A 141 -25.24 -29.41 -3.45
C GLY A 141 -26.53 -29.99 -2.84
N GLU A 142 -27.63 -29.24 -2.79
CA GLU A 142 -28.91 -29.67 -2.17
C GLU A 142 -29.95 -30.19 -3.17
N GLY A 143 -29.57 -30.38 -4.44
CA GLY A 143 -30.50 -30.74 -5.50
C GLY A 143 -30.03 -31.92 -6.33
N HIS A 144 -29.86 -33.10 -5.74
CA HIS A 144 -30.06 -34.41 -6.38
C HIS A 144 -29.87 -35.54 -5.35
N PHE A 145 -30.99 -36.08 -4.86
CA PHE A 145 -31.35 -37.48 -4.57
C PHE A 145 -32.40 -37.54 -3.46
#